data_AF-A0A3A5AUS0-F1
#
_entry.id   AF-A0A3A5AUS0-F1
#
_cell.length_a   1.000
_cell.length_b   1.000
_cell.length_c   1.000
_cell.angle_alpha   90.00
_cell.angle_beta   90.00
_cell.angle_gamma   90.00
#
_symmetry.space_group_name_H-M   'P 1'
#
loop_
_entity.id
_entity.type
_entity.pdbx_description
1 polymer ?
#
loop_
_entity_poly.entity_id
_entity_poly.type
_entity_poly.pdbx_seq_one_letter_code
_entity_poly.pdbx_strand_id
1 'polypeptide(L)'
;MARITYRDWPPYSPTDQNRRENTVVAAKLMLNAALTAPNVGGLPMTEGEIVYGEEEQEEIARKMEELAHERETWKHIFLYEAVMARQADSLLFLGNTRAYSSPWNGECGLCAGRPDCSFVYEHRSQKAGVIDTTDRRHDTLVPGPLCAVYAHQLGYNVGSALMVAVNLFVDARPFISIGLAAQKLGYCRNSALVIGVAINARAKCESSDPAIDYHLVNLDRAIDAIRSNVSHLGVRPATGKEYRAGDPALKK
;
A
#
# COMPACT_ATOMS: atom_id res chain seq x y z
N MET A 1 -36.16 8.17 14.19
CA MET A 1 -35.66 8.62 12.87
C MET A 1 -34.46 7.77 12.49
N ALA A 2 -34.46 7.18 11.30
CA ALA A 2 -33.28 6.50 10.77
C ALA A 2 -32.22 7.57 10.43
N ARG A 3 -31.03 7.48 11.03
CA ARG A 3 -29.92 8.41 10.80
C ARG A 3 -28.62 7.62 10.73
N ILE A 4 -27.72 8.03 9.84
CA ILE A 4 -26.34 7.52 9.77
C ILE A 4 -25.46 8.56 10.43
N THR A 5 -24.63 8.12 11.40
CA THR A 5 -23.69 9.01 12.10
C THR A 5 -22.28 8.66 11.64
N TYR A 6 -21.52 9.69 11.25
CA TYR A 6 -20.10 9.57 10.91
C TYR A 6 -19.25 10.16 12.04
N ARG A 7 -18.32 9.36 12.56
CA ARG A 7 -17.30 9.78 13.53
C ARG A 7 -16.04 8.94 13.30
N ASP A 8 -14.91 9.61 13.17
CA ASP A 8 -13.63 8.96 12.86
C ASP A 8 -12.99 8.31 14.09
N TRP A 9 -13.36 8.77 15.29
CA TRP A 9 -12.86 8.24 16.55
C TRP A 9 -14.00 7.69 17.43
N PRO A 10 -13.84 6.51 18.05
CA PRO A 10 -12.66 5.62 17.99
C PRO A 10 -12.58 4.81 16.67
N PRO A 11 -11.38 4.37 16.25
CA PRO A 11 -11.18 3.57 15.04
C PRO A 11 -11.98 2.27 15.11
N TYR A 12 -12.49 1.79 13.98
CA TYR A 12 -13.28 0.56 13.86
C TYR A 12 -14.61 0.56 14.66
N SER A 13 -15.02 1.70 15.21
CA SER A 13 -16.35 1.87 15.78
C SER A 13 -17.43 1.75 14.68
N PRO A 14 -18.70 1.40 15.01
CA PRO A 14 -19.76 1.34 14.00
C PRO A 14 -19.94 2.64 13.20
N THR A 15 -19.64 3.79 13.80
CA THR A 15 -19.69 5.09 13.11
C THR A 15 -18.51 5.34 12.18
N ASP A 16 -17.35 4.76 12.48
CA ASP A 16 -16.16 4.77 11.62
C ASP A 16 -16.35 3.77 10.46
N GLN A 17 -16.95 2.62 10.73
CA GLN A 17 -17.23 1.60 9.70
C GLN A 17 -18.17 2.11 8.61
N ASN A 18 -19.20 2.89 8.95
CA ASN A 18 -20.06 3.55 7.96
C ASN A 18 -19.24 4.39 6.93
N ARG A 19 -18.12 4.97 7.36
CA ARG A 19 -17.22 5.78 6.52
C ARG A 19 -16.30 4.89 5.68
N ARG A 20 -15.72 3.85 6.27
CA ARG A 20 -14.89 2.84 5.58
C ARG A 20 -15.69 2.09 4.49
N GLU A 21 -16.96 1.82 4.73
CA GLU A 21 -17.84 1.22 3.70
C GLU A 21 -17.94 2.10 2.45
N ASN A 22 -17.98 3.43 2.61
CA ASN A 22 -17.98 4.37 1.48
C ASN A 22 -16.65 4.30 0.69
N THR A 23 -15.51 4.16 1.36
CA THR A 23 -14.21 4.05 0.67
C THR A 23 -14.09 2.74 -0.09
N VAL A 24 -14.66 1.64 0.43
CA VAL A 24 -14.74 0.36 -0.29
C VAL A 24 -15.59 0.49 -1.57
N VAL A 25 -16.71 1.22 -1.52
CA VAL A 25 -17.52 1.51 -2.71
C VAL A 25 -16.70 2.34 -3.72
N ALA A 26 -16.00 3.36 -3.25
CA ALA A 26 -15.12 4.16 -4.10
C ALA A 26 -14.02 3.30 -4.74
N ALA A 27 -13.34 2.45 -3.98
CA ALA A 27 -12.30 1.54 -4.46
C ALA A 27 -12.81 0.61 -5.58
N LYS A 28 -14.04 0.10 -5.47
CA LYS A 28 -14.66 -0.71 -6.53
C LYS A 28 -14.86 0.08 -7.82
N LEU A 29 -15.31 1.33 -7.73
CA LEU A 29 -15.47 2.21 -8.90
C LEU A 29 -14.12 2.63 -9.49
N MET A 30 -13.12 2.86 -8.65
CA MET A 30 -11.74 3.12 -9.06
C MET A 30 -11.14 1.92 -9.80
N LEU A 31 -11.39 0.70 -9.34
CA LEU A 31 -10.97 -0.52 -10.03
C LEU A 31 -11.65 -0.65 -11.40
N ASN A 32 -12.95 -0.37 -11.50
CA ASN A 32 -13.63 -0.35 -12.81
C ASN A 32 -12.95 0.64 -13.77
N ALA A 33 -12.63 1.84 -13.31
CA ALA A 33 -11.93 2.83 -14.13
C ALA A 33 -10.53 2.36 -14.55
N ALA A 34 -9.80 1.72 -13.63
CA ALA A 34 -8.50 1.11 -13.95
C ALA A 34 -8.63 0.04 -15.03
N LEU A 35 -9.66 -0.79 -15.02
CA LEU A 35 -9.89 -1.83 -16.04
C LEU A 35 -10.23 -1.23 -17.41
N THR A 36 -10.97 -0.11 -17.44
CA THR A 36 -11.35 0.60 -18.67
C THR A 36 -10.27 1.52 -19.24
N ALA A 37 -9.15 1.68 -18.53
CA ALA A 37 -8.04 2.50 -18.97
C ALA A 37 -7.50 2.00 -20.34
N PRO A 38 -6.93 2.90 -21.17
CA PRO A 38 -6.39 2.51 -22.46
C PRO A 38 -5.25 1.51 -22.30
N ASN A 39 -5.37 0.37 -23.00
CA ASN A 39 -4.42 -0.74 -22.90
C ASN A 39 -3.70 -0.97 -24.22
N VAL A 40 -2.39 -1.25 -24.15
CA VAL A 40 -1.58 -1.50 -25.35
C VAL A 40 -2.08 -2.76 -26.06
N GLY A 41 -2.34 -2.63 -27.36
CA GLY A 41 -2.92 -3.70 -28.17
C GLY A 41 -4.37 -4.06 -27.83
N GLY A 42 -5.06 -3.29 -26.98
CA GLY A 42 -6.44 -3.59 -26.55
C GLY A 42 -6.56 -4.85 -25.70
N LEU A 43 -5.46 -5.35 -25.15
CA LEU A 43 -5.42 -6.60 -24.41
C LEU A 43 -5.72 -6.39 -22.92
N PRO A 44 -6.49 -7.28 -22.28
CA PRO A 44 -6.63 -7.25 -20.83
C PRO A 44 -5.29 -7.67 -20.18
N MET A 45 -4.85 -6.87 -19.21
CA MET A 45 -3.61 -7.14 -18.47
C MET A 45 -3.57 -6.62 -17.04
N THR A 46 -4.62 -5.92 -16.62
CA THR A 46 -4.73 -5.34 -15.28
C THR A 46 -5.32 -6.36 -14.32
N GLU A 47 -4.65 -6.56 -13.20
CA GLU A 47 -5.11 -7.34 -12.05
C GLU A 47 -5.36 -6.36 -10.91
N GLY A 48 -6.40 -6.59 -10.10
CA GLY A 48 -6.63 -5.73 -8.95
C GLY A 48 -7.42 -6.40 -7.84
N GLU A 49 -7.08 -6.03 -6.62
CA GLU A 49 -7.62 -6.58 -5.38
C GLU A 49 -7.87 -5.43 -4.39
N ILE A 50 -8.89 -5.55 -3.55
CA ILE A 50 -9.25 -4.51 -2.57
C ILE A 50 -9.17 -5.12 -1.17
N VAL A 51 -8.46 -4.46 -0.27
CA VAL A 51 -8.30 -4.84 1.13
C VAL A 51 -8.84 -3.73 2.02
N TYR A 52 -9.66 -4.09 3.00
CA TYR A 52 -10.27 -3.12 3.92
C TYR A 52 -10.41 -3.65 5.37
N GLY A 53 -10.06 -4.92 5.60
CA GLY A 53 -10.08 -5.53 6.93
C GLY A 53 -8.84 -5.16 7.74
N GLU A 54 -9.01 -5.03 9.06
CA GLU A 54 -7.94 -4.66 9.98
C GLU A 54 -6.80 -5.69 9.99
N GLU A 55 -7.14 -6.98 10.00
CA GLU A 55 -6.17 -8.08 10.05
C GLU A 55 -5.30 -8.08 8.80
N GLU A 56 -5.90 -7.99 7.61
CA GLU A 56 -5.18 -7.97 6.35
C GLU A 56 -4.32 -6.71 6.18
N GLN A 57 -4.81 -5.54 6.63
CA GLN A 57 -4.04 -4.29 6.63
C GLN A 57 -2.83 -4.38 7.57
N GLU A 58 -3.00 -4.98 8.75
CA GLU A 58 -1.92 -5.19 9.72
C GLU A 58 -0.87 -6.18 9.20
N GLU A 59 -1.28 -7.26 8.53
CA GLU A 59 -0.35 -8.18 7.87
C GLU A 59 0.51 -7.48 6.82
N ILE A 60 -0.10 -6.63 5.99
CA ILE A 60 0.62 -5.83 4.98
C ILE A 60 1.62 -4.89 5.67
N ALA A 61 1.19 -4.17 6.70
CA ALA A 61 2.05 -3.24 7.42
C ALA A 61 3.24 -3.93 8.10
N ARG A 62 3.02 -5.08 8.74
CA ARG A 62 4.12 -5.90 9.31
C ARG A 62 5.07 -6.40 8.23
N LYS A 63 4.56 -6.77 7.06
CA LYS A 63 5.42 -7.15 5.95
C LYS A 63 6.26 -5.97 5.47
N MET A 64 5.72 -4.75 5.45
CA MET A 64 6.50 -3.55 5.15
C MET A 64 7.61 -3.32 6.17
N GLU A 65 7.35 -3.50 7.46
CA GLU A 65 8.37 -3.39 8.53
C GLU A 65 9.47 -4.43 8.37
N GLU A 66 9.13 -5.68 8.04
CA GLU A 66 10.11 -6.71 7.72
C GLU A 66 11.00 -6.28 6.54
N LEU A 67 10.40 -5.77 5.46
CA LEU A 67 11.13 -5.30 4.28
C LEU A 67 12.01 -4.07 4.55
N ALA A 68 11.62 -3.24 5.53
CA ALA A 68 12.42 -2.08 5.94
C ALA A 68 13.81 -2.50 6.45
N HIS A 69 13.89 -3.66 7.12
CA HIS A 69 15.14 -4.19 7.65
C HIS A 69 15.96 -4.98 6.62
N GLU A 70 15.35 -5.44 5.53
CA GLU A 70 16.06 -6.05 4.41
C GLU A 70 16.79 -5.01 3.53
N ARG A 71 16.27 -3.78 3.45
CA ARG A 71 16.70 -2.77 2.47
C ARG A 71 16.92 -1.39 3.11
N GLU A 72 18.15 -1.12 3.53
CA GLU A 72 18.50 0.13 4.23
C GLU A 72 18.11 1.40 3.45
N THR A 73 18.25 1.42 2.12
CA THR A 73 17.88 2.56 1.28
C THR A 73 16.39 2.92 1.35
N TRP A 74 15.53 1.93 1.58
CA TRP A 74 14.06 2.10 1.59
C TRP A 74 13.46 2.05 2.99
N LYS A 75 14.30 1.82 4.01
CA LYS A 75 13.87 1.60 5.40
C LYS A 75 12.95 2.69 5.93
N HIS A 76 13.34 3.96 5.79
CA HIS A 76 12.51 5.09 6.22
C HIS A 76 11.15 5.10 5.51
N ILE A 77 11.13 4.87 4.19
CA ILE A 77 9.91 4.86 3.38
C ILE A 77 8.99 3.72 3.82
N PHE A 78 9.51 2.50 3.98
CA PHE A 78 8.71 1.36 4.42
C PHE A 78 8.11 1.56 5.82
N LEU A 79 8.90 2.05 6.79
CA LEU A 79 8.40 2.29 8.15
C LEU A 79 7.34 3.39 8.18
N TYR A 80 7.57 4.48 7.46
CA TYR A 80 6.61 5.58 7.34
C TYR A 80 5.30 5.12 6.68
N GLU A 81 5.39 4.48 5.52
CA GLU A 81 4.23 4.08 4.73
C GLU A 81 3.51 2.87 5.35
N ALA A 82 4.15 2.09 6.22
CA ALA A 82 3.50 1.04 7.02
C ALA A 82 2.45 1.63 7.98
N VAL A 83 2.72 2.78 8.59
CA VAL A 83 1.72 3.49 9.41
C VAL A 83 0.55 3.94 8.55
N MET A 84 0.85 4.50 7.37
CA MET A 84 -0.20 4.94 6.43
C MET A 84 -1.07 3.78 5.97
N ALA A 85 -0.49 2.60 5.73
CA ALA A 85 -1.23 1.40 5.34
C ALA A 85 -2.20 0.93 6.45
N ARG A 86 -1.80 1.01 7.73
CA ARG A 86 -2.67 0.68 8.88
C ARG A 86 -3.80 1.68 9.07
N GLN A 87 -3.50 2.96 8.85
CA GLN A 87 -4.47 4.03 9.04
C GLN A 87 -5.40 4.21 7.84
N ALA A 88 -5.07 3.63 6.68
CA ALA A 88 -5.91 3.67 5.51
C ALA A 88 -7.28 3.04 5.78
N ASP A 89 -8.34 3.61 5.21
CA ASP A 89 -9.68 3.03 5.31
C ASP A 89 -9.84 1.81 4.42
N SER A 90 -9.22 1.87 3.24
CA SER A 90 -9.12 0.76 2.30
C SER A 90 -7.87 0.91 1.43
N LEU A 91 -7.36 -0.23 0.95
CA LEU A 91 -6.24 -0.33 0.02
C LEU A 91 -6.75 -0.94 -1.28
N LEU A 92 -6.41 -0.33 -2.40
CA LEU A 92 -6.64 -0.87 -3.75
C LEU A 92 -5.30 -1.27 -4.36
N PHE A 93 -5.12 -2.53 -4.69
CA PHE A 93 -3.95 -3.02 -5.41
C PHE A 93 -4.24 -3.08 -6.90
N LEU A 94 -3.29 -2.60 -7.70
CA LEU A 94 -3.32 -2.66 -9.16
C LEU A 94 -1.99 -3.22 -9.66
N GLY A 95 -2.04 -4.29 -10.44
CA GLY A 95 -0.89 -4.94 -11.05
C GLY A 95 -1.03 -5.09 -12.56
N ASN A 96 0.11 -5.34 -13.22
CA ASN A 96 0.14 -5.70 -14.63
C ASN A 96 0.69 -7.14 -14.82
N THR A 97 -0.16 -8.01 -15.32
CA THR A 97 0.13 -9.44 -15.53
C THR A 97 1.05 -9.70 -16.73
N ARG A 98 1.00 -8.85 -17.76
CA ARG A 98 1.76 -9.03 -19.01
C ARG A 98 3.16 -8.46 -18.96
N ALA A 99 3.39 -7.41 -18.16
CA ALA A 99 4.69 -6.75 -18.05
C ALA A 99 5.85 -7.71 -17.75
N TYR A 100 5.56 -8.84 -17.12
CA TYR A 100 6.53 -9.85 -16.73
C TYR A 100 6.41 -11.17 -17.49
N SER A 101 5.19 -11.59 -17.85
CA SER A 101 4.94 -12.89 -18.48
C SER A 101 5.09 -12.90 -20.00
N SER A 102 4.71 -11.81 -20.66
CA SER A 102 4.60 -11.76 -22.12
C SER A 102 4.87 -10.32 -22.58
N PRO A 103 6.12 -9.97 -22.93
CA PRO A 103 6.46 -8.64 -23.43
C PRO A 103 5.74 -8.34 -24.75
N TRP A 104 5.61 -7.05 -25.08
CA TRP A 104 4.80 -6.62 -26.24
C TRP A 104 5.34 -7.10 -27.60
N ASN A 105 6.67 -7.27 -27.71
CA ASN A 105 7.33 -7.71 -28.96
C ASN A 105 7.06 -6.81 -30.17
N GLY A 106 6.89 -5.51 -29.93
CA GLY A 106 6.63 -4.51 -30.97
C GLY A 106 7.83 -3.62 -31.33
N GLU A 107 9.06 -4.07 -31.10
CA GLU A 107 10.29 -3.34 -31.51
C GLU A 107 10.36 -1.88 -31.02
N CYS A 108 9.85 -1.62 -29.81
CA CYS A 108 9.60 -0.27 -29.30
C CYS A 108 10.82 0.49 -28.75
N GLY A 109 11.95 -0.17 -28.52
CA GLY A 109 13.14 0.47 -27.92
C GLY A 109 13.11 0.73 -26.41
N LEU A 110 11.99 0.56 -25.69
CA LEU A 110 11.86 1.07 -24.31
C LEU A 110 12.62 0.28 -23.23
N CYS A 111 12.89 -1.02 -23.41
CA CYS A 111 13.38 -1.88 -22.34
C CYS A 111 14.92 -1.89 -22.17
N ALA A 112 15.66 -1.27 -23.10
CA ALA A 112 17.12 -1.09 -23.08
C ALA A 112 17.65 -0.30 -24.30
N GLY A 113 16.80 0.39 -25.06
CA GLY A 113 17.21 1.04 -26.33
C GLY A 113 17.50 0.07 -27.48
N ARG A 114 17.17 -1.22 -27.32
CA ARG A 114 17.39 -2.26 -28.34
C ARG A 114 16.27 -2.24 -29.38
N PRO A 115 16.57 -2.56 -30.66
CA PRO A 115 15.54 -2.60 -31.71
C PRO A 115 14.51 -3.71 -31.46
N ASP A 116 14.85 -4.72 -30.67
CA ASP A 116 14.01 -5.86 -30.35
C ASP A 116 13.75 -6.01 -28.84
N CYS A 117 12.94 -7.00 -28.49
CA CYS A 117 12.66 -7.36 -27.09
C CYS A 117 13.64 -8.41 -26.53
N SER A 118 14.77 -8.68 -27.22
CA SER A 118 15.72 -9.73 -26.81
C SER A 118 16.23 -9.53 -25.40
N PHE A 119 16.43 -8.29 -24.97
CA PHE A 119 16.92 -7.95 -23.63
C PHE A 119 16.09 -8.60 -22.52
N VAL A 120 14.75 -8.61 -22.66
CA VAL A 120 13.87 -9.23 -21.65
C VAL A 120 14.02 -10.75 -21.66
N TYR A 121 14.15 -11.36 -22.84
CA TYR A 121 14.29 -12.81 -22.99
C TYR A 121 15.69 -13.32 -22.59
N GLU A 122 16.75 -12.55 -22.82
CA GLU A 122 18.13 -12.89 -22.47
C GLU A 122 18.33 -12.95 -20.95
N HIS A 123 17.60 -12.13 -20.20
CA HIS A 123 17.73 -12.01 -18.73
C HIS A 123 16.66 -12.80 -17.98
N ARG A 124 15.92 -13.68 -18.65
CA ARG A 124 14.85 -14.47 -18.04
C ARG A 124 14.91 -15.92 -18.48
N SER A 125 14.57 -16.82 -17.56
CA SER A 125 14.32 -18.21 -17.90
C SER A 125 13.12 -18.27 -18.84
N GLN A 126 13.32 -18.82 -20.04
CA GLN A 126 12.28 -18.96 -21.06
C GLN A 126 12.51 -20.21 -21.88
N LYS A 127 11.42 -20.77 -22.41
CA LYS A 127 11.46 -21.87 -23.37
C LYS A 127 10.49 -21.59 -24.51
N ALA A 128 10.99 -21.64 -25.74
CA ALA A 128 10.20 -21.38 -26.95
C ALA A 128 9.45 -20.02 -26.94
N GLY A 129 10.07 -18.98 -26.35
CA GLY A 129 9.47 -17.64 -26.27
C GLY A 129 8.46 -17.46 -25.15
N VAL A 130 8.23 -18.49 -24.33
CA VAL A 130 7.40 -18.43 -23.12
C VAL A 130 8.30 -18.22 -21.91
N ILE A 131 8.11 -17.11 -21.20
CA ILE A 131 8.87 -16.77 -20.00
C ILE A 131 8.35 -17.61 -18.83
N ASP A 132 9.26 -18.18 -18.05
CA ASP A 132 8.93 -18.85 -16.80
C ASP A 132 8.48 -17.82 -15.75
N THR A 133 7.23 -17.94 -15.32
CA THR A 133 6.64 -17.07 -14.31
C THR A 133 6.57 -17.68 -12.91
N THR A 134 7.11 -18.89 -12.75
CA THR A 134 7.07 -19.62 -11.48
C THR A 134 8.16 -19.14 -10.53
N ASP A 135 9.33 -18.74 -11.03
CA ASP A 135 10.38 -18.16 -10.21
C ASP A 135 10.18 -16.65 -9.99
N ARG A 136 9.83 -16.30 -8.75
CA ARG A 136 9.55 -14.92 -8.33
C ARG A 136 10.64 -14.32 -7.47
N ARG A 137 11.74 -15.04 -7.27
CA ARG A 137 12.86 -14.58 -6.44
C ARG A 137 13.62 -13.49 -7.20
N HIS A 138 14.00 -12.43 -6.49
CA HIS A 138 14.75 -11.32 -7.06
C HIS A 138 15.40 -10.46 -5.96
N ASP A 139 16.57 -9.89 -6.25
CA ASP A 139 17.31 -9.04 -5.32
C ASP A 139 16.91 -7.56 -5.41
N THR A 140 16.28 -7.14 -6.50
CA THR A 140 15.75 -5.78 -6.70
C THR A 140 14.38 -5.60 -6.04
N LEU A 141 13.77 -4.41 -6.10
CA LEU A 141 12.43 -4.18 -5.55
C LEU A 141 11.33 -4.91 -6.33
N VAL A 142 11.52 -5.05 -7.63
CA VAL A 142 10.60 -5.79 -8.52
C VAL A 142 11.43 -6.74 -9.37
N PRO A 143 10.89 -7.88 -9.81
CA PRO A 143 11.66 -8.86 -10.56
C PRO A 143 11.80 -8.36 -12.01
N GLY A 144 12.82 -7.55 -12.25
CA GLY A 144 13.20 -7.03 -13.57
C GLY A 144 14.06 -8.01 -14.37
N PRO A 145 14.25 -7.77 -15.68
CA PRO A 145 13.70 -6.65 -16.46
C PRO A 145 12.22 -6.84 -16.82
N LEU A 146 11.42 -5.78 -16.77
CA LEU A 146 10.01 -5.78 -17.18
C LEU A 146 9.86 -5.17 -18.58
N CYS A 147 8.80 -5.54 -19.29
CA CYS A 147 8.40 -4.82 -20.50
C CYS A 147 8.00 -3.38 -20.12
N ALA A 148 8.82 -2.41 -20.49
CA ALA A 148 8.63 -1.00 -20.14
C ALA A 148 7.32 -0.43 -20.69
N VAL A 149 6.85 -0.87 -21.85
CA VAL A 149 5.55 -0.47 -22.42
C VAL A 149 4.40 -0.85 -21.48
N TYR A 150 4.37 -2.09 -21.03
CA TYR A 150 3.32 -2.58 -20.14
C TYR A 150 3.49 -2.08 -18.69
N ALA A 151 4.73 -1.91 -18.21
CA ALA A 151 4.98 -1.29 -16.92
C ALA A 151 4.52 0.18 -16.91
N HIS A 152 4.78 0.93 -17.99
CA HIS A 152 4.28 2.29 -18.17
C HIS A 152 2.75 2.34 -18.25
N GLN A 153 2.14 1.33 -18.88
CA GLN A 153 0.68 1.24 -18.97
C GLN A 153 0.01 1.16 -17.61
N LEU A 154 0.63 0.51 -16.61
CA LEU A 154 0.12 0.51 -15.23
C LEU A 154 -0.09 1.94 -14.69
N GLY A 155 0.71 2.90 -15.15
CA GLY A 155 0.53 4.33 -14.86
C GLY A 155 -0.81 4.88 -15.38
N TYR A 156 -1.29 4.47 -16.55
CA TYR A 156 -2.63 4.84 -17.04
C TYR A 156 -3.74 4.21 -16.21
N ASN A 157 -3.57 2.96 -15.77
CA ASN A 157 -4.54 2.30 -14.89
C ASN A 157 -4.64 3.03 -13.54
N VAL A 158 -3.50 3.33 -12.91
CA VAL A 158 -3.44 4.09 -11.66
C VAL A 158 -3.99 5.50 -11.85
N GLY A 159 -3.63 6.20 -12.93
CA GLY A 159 -4.14 7.53 -13.24
C GLY A 159 -5.66 7.57 -13.43
N SER A 160 -6.23 6.56 -14.10
CA SER A 160 -7.68 6.43 -14.29
C SER A 160 -8.40 6.17 -12.97
N ALA A 161 -7.82 5.33 -12.09
CA ALA A 161 -8.33 5.10 -10.75
C ALA A 161 -8.31 6.39 -9.90
N LEU A 162 -7.20 7.13 -9.92
CA LEU A 162 -7.07 8.38 -9.17
C LEU A 162 -8.00 9.49 -9.69
N MET A 163 -8.27 9.54 -10.99
CA MET A 163 -9.27 10.45 -11.55
C MET A 163 -10.66 10.17 -10.96
N VAL A 164 -11.05 8.90 -10.81
CA VAL A 164 -12.31 8.55 -10.16
C VAL A 164 -12.30 8.88 -8.67
N ALA A 165 -11.19 8.67 -7.97
CA ALA A 165 -11.04 9.06 -6.57
C ALA A 165 -11.37 10.55 -6.34
N VAL A 166 -10.81 11.42 -7.19
CA VAL A 166 -11.07 12.87 -7.14
C VAL A 166 -12.54 13.19 -7.39
N ASN A 167 -13.18 12.53 -8.36
CA ASN A 167 -14.60 12.74 -8.67
C ASN A 167 -15.55 12.19 -7.58
N LEU A 168 -15.07 11.24 -6.77
CA LEU A 168 -15.80 10.68 -5.62
C LEU A 168 -15.45 11.38 -4.30
N PHE A 169 -14.62 12.42 -4.33
CA PHE A 169 -14.17 13.19 -3.16
C PHE A 169 -13.50 12.32 -2.07
N VAL A 170 -12.76 11.30 -2.49
CA VAL A 170 -11.92 10.50 -1.59
C VAL A 170 -10.46 10.84 -1.82
N ASP A 171 -9.69 10.92 -0.73
CA ASP A 171 -8.24 11.10 -0.80
C ASP A 171 -7.60 9.76 -1.16
N ALA A 172 -6.81 9.73 -2.23
CA ALA A 172 -6.14 8.53 -2.68
C ALA A 172 -4.68 8.81 -3.02
N ARG A 173 -3.77 7.95 -2.56
CA ARG A 173 -2.33 8.07 -2.82
C ARG A 173 -1.73 6.72 -3.25
N PRO A 174 -1.04 6.66 -4.41
CA PRO A 174 -0.36 5.45 -4.86
C PRO A 174 1.01 5.27 -4.19
N PHE A 175 1.35 4.02 -3.87
CA PHE A 175 2.56 3.60 -3.20
C PHE A 175 3.11 2.31 -3.80
N ILE A 176 4.40 2.33 -4.15
CA ILE A 176 5.10 1.11 -4.59
C ILE A 176 5.47 0.21 -3.41
N SER A 177 5.73 0.76 -2.23
CA SER A 177 6.11 0.02 -1.02
C SER A 177 4.98 -0.89 -0.52
N ILE A 178 3.76 -0.36 -0.42
CA ILE A 178 2.55 -1.08 0.01
C ILE A 178 2.24 -2.17 -1.02
N GLY A 179 2.34 -1.83 -2.32
CA GLY A 179 2.14 -2.79 -3.41
C GLY A 179 3.14 -3.94 -3.38
N LEU A 180 4.42 -3.67 -3.09
CA LEU A 180 5.46 -4.68 -2.98
C LEU A 180 5.24 -5.61 -1.77
N ALA A 181 4.89 -5.04 -0.61
CA ALA A 181 4.57 -5.83 0.57
C ALA A 181 3.36 -6.75 0.31
N ALA A 182 2.30 -6.22 -0.29
CA ALA A 182 1.12 -6.99 -0.67
C ALA A 182 1.46 -8.10 -1.67
N GLN A 183 2.29 -7.81 -2.68
CA GLN A 183 2.75 -8.82 -3.63
C GLN A 183 3.48 -9.98 -2.93
N LYS A 184 4.34 -9.70 -1.93
CA LYS A 184 5.03 -10.73 -1.16
C LYS A 184 4.11 -11.57 -0.27
N LEU A 185 2.97 -11.01 0.16
CA LEU A 185 1.91 -11.75 0.85
C LEU A 185 0.99 -12.53 -0.12
N GLY A 186 1.17 -12.31 -1.43
CA GLY A 186 0.43 -13.01 -2.47
C GLY A 186 -0.88 -12.34 -2.85
N TYR A 187 -1.00 -11.03 -2.68
CA TYR A 187 -2.01 -10.23 -3.38
C TYR A 187 -1.54 -9.94 -4.82
N CYS A 188 -2.45 -9.96 -5.79
CA CYS A 188 -2.15 -9.75 -7.22
C CYS A 188 -1.00 -10.65 -7.73
N ARG A 189 -1.13 -11.97 -7.49
CA ARG A 189 -0.06 -12.95 -7.70
C ARG A 189 0.43 -13.01 -9.14
N ASN A 190 -0.38 -12.67 -10.13
CA ASN A 190 0.01 -12.83 -11.53
C ASN A 190 0.80 -11.63 -12.05
N SER A 191 0.88 -10.56 -11.25
CA SER A 191 1.56 -9.32 -11.59
C SER A 191 2.93 -9.24 -10.94
N ALA A 192 3.91 -8.76 -11.69
CA ALA A 192 5.29 -8.57 -11.18
C ALA A 192 5.55 -7.19 -10.57
N LEU A 193 4.77 -6.20 -10.99
CA LEU A 193 4.73 -4.89 -10.38
C LEU A 193 3.31 -4.67 -9.92
N VAL A 194 3.16 -4.34 -8.64
CA VAL A 194 1.89 -4.03 -7.99
C VAL A 194 2.04 -2.66 -7.34
N ILE A 195 1.07 -1.79 -7.56
CA ILE A 195 0.96 -0.49 -6.90
C ILE A 195 -0.21 -0.57 -5.93
N GLY A 196 0.04 -0.24 -4.65
CA GLY A 196 -1.00 -0.10 -3.65
C GLY A 196 -1.48 1.34 -3.59
N VAL A 197 -2.78 1.57 -3.73
CA VAL A 197 -3.41 2.88 -3.59
C VAL A 197 -4.11 2.91 -2.23
N ALA A 198 -3.60 3.71 -1.31
CA ALA A 198 -4.28 3.94 -0.04
C ALA A 198 -5.40 4.95 -0.25
N ILE A 199 -6.62 4.59 0.16
CA ILE A 199 -7.83 5.39 -0.03
C ILE A 199 -8.39 5.75 1.34
N ASN A 200 -8.66 7.04 1.53
CA ASN A 200 -9.16 7.61 2.77
C ASN A 200 -10.32 8.58 2.52
N ALA A 201 -11.28 8.57 3.44
CA ALA A 201 -12.32 9.58 3.55
C ALA A 201 -12.37 10.18 4.96
N ARG A 202 -11.26 10.09 5.71
CA ARG A 202 -11.14 10.65 7.06
C ARG A 202 -11.19 12.18 7.01
N ALA A 203 -11.74 12.79 8.06
CA ALA A 203 -11.50 14.21 8.27
C ALA A 203 -10.00 14.46 8.51
N LYS A 204 -9.57 15.73 8.39
CA LYS A 204 -8.17 16.10 8.62
C LYS A 204 -7.69 15.55 9.96
N CYS A 205 -6.70 14.68 9.88
CA CYS A 205 -6.10 14.00 11.00
C CYS A 205 -4.60 14.22 10.87
N GLU A 206 -4.03 14.97 11.82
CA GLU A 206 -2.60 15.28 11.98
C GLU A 206 -2.06 16.42 11.08
N SER A 207 -1.10 17.18 11.59
CA SER A 207 -0.43 18.25 10.84
C SER A 207 0.32 17.64 9.64
N SER A 208 0.24 18.30 8.48
CA SER A 208 0.72 17.80 7.18
C SER A 208 2.20 17.41 7.08
N ASP A 209 2.99 17.68 8.12
CA ASP A 209 4.41 17.35 8.21
C ASP A 209 4.59 16.12 9.12
N PRO A 210 4.60 14.90 8.58
CA PRO A 210 4.93 13.72 9.36
C PRO A 210 6.36 13.85 9.89
N ALA A 211 6.53 13.60 11.18
CA ALA A 211 7.85 13.63 11.82
C ALA A 211 8.79 12.57 11.18
N ILE A 212 10.11 12.80 11.26
CA ILE A 212 11.16 11.90 10.73
C ILE A 212 11.06 10.48 11.33
N ASP A 213 10.37 10.32 12.47
CA ASP A 213 10.07 9.05 13.11
C ASP A 213 8.55 8.83 13.30
N TYR A 214 7.77 9.09 12.26
CA TYR A 214 6.30 8.93 12.32
C TYR A 214 5.85 7.52 12.73
N HIS A 215 6.65 6.50 12.43
CA HIS A 215 6.44 5.12 12.91
C HIS A 215 6.48 4.98 14.44
N LEU A 216 7.10 5.92 15.16
CA LEU A 216 7.15 5.97 16.63
C LEU A 216 6.22 7.05 17.21
N VAL A 217 6.16 8.22 16.56
CA VAL A 217 5.50 9.43 17.09
C VAL A 217 4.18 9.71 16.37
N ASN A 218 3.39 8.67 16.07
CA ASN A 218 2.04 8.85 15.55
C ASN A 218 1.02 9.11 16.67
N LEU A 219 -0.14 9.65 16.29
CA LEU A 219 -1.20 9.99 17.25
C LEU A 219 -1.67 8.76 18.06
N ASP A 220 -1.78 7.59 17.42
CA ASP A 220 -2.21 6.36 18.09
C ASP A 220 -1.25 5.96 19.22
N ARG A 221 0.07 6.02 18.95
CA ARG A 221 1.13 5.75 19.94
C ARG A 221 1.16 6.83 21.02
N ALA A 222 0.92 8.09 20.67
CA ALA A 222 0.82 9.16 21.65
C ALA A 222 -0.38 8.97 22.58
N ILE A 223 -1.55 8.60 22.03
CA ILE A 223 -2.74 8.29 22.83
C ILE A 223 -2.49 7.07 23.72
N ASP A 224 -1.86 6.02 23.21
CA ASP A 224 -1.54 4.82 23.99
C ASP A 224 -0.52 5.12 25.10
N ALA A 225 0.53 5.88 24.79
CA ALA A 225 1.50 6.36 25.78
C ALA A 225 0.82 7.25 26.85
N ILE A 226 -0.10 8.13 26.46
CA ILE A 226 -0.91 8.92 27.40
C ILE A 226 -1.81 8.00 28.23
N ARG A 227 -2.47 6.99 27.65
CA ARG A 227 -3.28 6.02 28.41
C ARG A 227 -2.43 5.27 29.44
N SER A 228 -1.21 4.85 29.05
CA SER A 228 -0.24 4.28 29.97
C SER A 228 0.13 5.28 31.06
N ASN A 229 0.45 6.53 30.71
CA ASN A 229 0.79 7.59 31.66
C ASN A 229 -0.38 7.96 32.57
N VAL A 230 -1.63 7.92 32.10
CA VAL A 230 -2.85 8.14 32.92
C VAL A 230 -3.06 6.97 33.89
N SER A 231 -2.75 5.75 33.45
CA SER A 231 -2.72 4.58 34.34
C SER A 231 -1.62 4.71 35.41
N HIS A 232 -0.49 5.31 35.05
CA HIS A 232 0.57 5.68 35.98
C HIS A 232 0.09 6.81 36.90
N LEU A 233 -0.52 7.90 36.40
CA LEU A 233 -1.06 9.08 37.12
C LEU A 233 -2.13 8.78 38.18
N GLY A 234 -2.41 7.52 38.52
CA GLY A 234 -3.02 7.15 39.80
C GLY A 234 -4.46 6.65 39.73
N VAL A 235 -4.98 6.27 38.56
CA VAL A 235 -6.32 5.64 38.48
C VAL A 235 -6.27 4.11 38.64
N ARG A 236 -5.07 3.51 38.70
CA ARG A 236 -4.87 2.18 39.30
C ARG A 236 -4.42 2.35 40.75
N PRO A 237 -5.27 2.07 41.76
CA PRO A 237 -4.89 2.11 43.17
C PRO A 237 -4.07 0.86 43.55
N ALA A 238 -3.07 0.49 42.74
CA ALA A 238 -2.11 -0.53 43.10
C ALA A 238 -0.90 0.20 43.72
N THR A 239 -0.85 0.25 45.05
CA THR A 239 0.36 0.44 45.89
C THR A 239 0.81 1.83 46.36
N GLY A 240 0.02 2.90 46.22
CA GLY A 240 0.26 4.14 46.99
C GLY A 240 1.65 4.79 46.82
N LYS A 241 2.36 4.49 45.74
CA LYS A 241 3.62 5.14 45.36
C LYS A 241 3.34 6.24 44.35
N GLU A 242 4.08 7.34 44.47
CA GLU A 242 4.05 8.42 43.49
C GLU A 242 4.47 7.86 42.11
N TYR A 243 3.63 8.06 41.11
CA TYR A 243 3.74 7.38 39.82
C TYR A 243 5.00 7.72 39.02
N ARG A 244 5.63 8.86 39.32
CA ARG A 244 6.90 9.30 38.73
C ARG A 244 8.10 8.54 39.28
N ALA A 245 7.96 7.80 40.39
CA ALA A 245 9.07 7.06 41.00
C ALA A 245 9.62 5.92 40.11
N GLY A 246 8.86 5.51 39.08
CA GLY A 246 9.25 4.48 38.12
C GLY A 246 9.59 4.98 36.72
N ASP A 247 9.49 6.28 36.44
CA ASP A 247 9.63 6.82 35.09
C ASP A 247 11.07 6.59 34.54
N PRO A 248 11.26 5.74 33.52
CA PRO A 248 12.57 5.50 32.93
C PRO A 248 13.16 6.75 32.28
N ALA A 249 12.35 7.71 31.84
CA ALA A 249 12.82 8.96 31.24
C ALA A 249 13.48 9.89 32.27
N LEU A 250 13.23 9.67 33.58
CA LEU A 250 13.87 10.38 34.68
C LEU A 250 15.09 9.64 35.24
N LYS A 251 15.36 8.41 34.79
CA LYS A 251 16.60 7.70 35.11
C LYS A 251 17.69 8.17 34.16
N LYS A 252 18.58 9.03 34.67
CA LYS A 252 19.82 9.43 34.00
C LYS A 252 20.66 8.22 33.61
#